data_AF-A0AAJ2DM43-F1
#
_entry.id   AF-A0AAJ2DM43-F1
#
_cell.length_a   1.000
_cell.length_b   1.000
_cell.length_c   1.000
_cell.angle_alpha   90.00
_cell.angle_beta   90.00
_cell.angle_gamma   90.00
#
_symmetry.space_group_name_H-M   'P 1'
#
loop_
_entity.id
_entity.type
_entity.pdbx_description
1 polymer ?
#
loop_
_entity_poly.entity_id
_entity_poly.type
_entity_poly.pdbx_seq_one_letter_code
_entity_poly.pdbx_strand_id
1 'polypeptide(L)' 'MFQKFKFYLISLAVSSILGGIIVGANFLIQNIYYLVMDKGFHFNMWPSVIIFCIVFVSGFTYMLRQGPDILIND' A
#
# COMPACT_ATOMS: atom_id res chain seq x y z
N MET A 1 24.47 12.21 -1.97
CA MET A 1 23.18 12.75 -2.47
C MET A 1 22.40 11.72 -3.27
N PHE A 2 23.00 11.10 -4.30
CA PHE A 2 22.33 10.11 -5.16
C PHE A 2 21.77 8.89 -4.41
N GLN A 3 22.50 8.35 -3.43
CA GLN A 3 22.01 7.22 -2.61
C GLN A 3 20.79 7.58 -1.76
N LYS A 4 20.75 8.80 -1.18
CA LYS A 4 19.58 9.29 -0.43
C LYS A 4 18.36 9.43 -1.35
N PHE A 5 18.55 9.95 -2.57
CA PHE A 5 17.49 10.02 -3.57
C PHE A 5 16.96 8.64 -3.97
N LYS A 6 17.87 7.68 -4.21
CA LYS A 6 17.51 6.27 -4.50
C LYS A 6 16.71 5.65 -3.35
N PHE A 7 17.09 5.91 -2.10
CA PHE A 7 16.36 5.45 -0.92
C PHE A 7 14.91 5.98 -0.89
N TYR A 8 14.69 7.27 -1.15
CA TYR A 8 13.34 7.84 -1.16
C TYR A 8 12.47 7.25 -2.28
N LEU A 9 13.04 7.04 -3.46
CA LEU A 9 12.36 6.38 -4.58
C LEU A 9 11.96 4.93 -4.25
N ILE A 10 12.86 4.17 -3.65
CA ILE A 10 12.58 2.79 -3.22
C ILE A 10 11.51 2.79 -2.15
N SER A 11 11.61 3.68 -1.16
CA SER A 11 10.63 3.79 -0.07
C SER A 11 9.23 4.11 -0.59
N LEU A 12 9.14 5.00 -1.58
CA LEU A 12 7.89 5.35 -2.25
C LEU A 12 7.32 4.16 -3.04
N ALA A 13 8.17 3.44 -3.79
CA ALA A 13 7.76 2.26 -4.53
C ALA A 13 7.27 1.13 -3.62
N VAL A 14 8.02 0.80 -2.56
CA VAL A 14 7.67 -0.26 -1.60
C VAL A 14 6.35 0.07 -0.89
N SER A 15 6.19 1.30 -0.42
CA SER A 15 4.94 1.73 0.25
C SER A 15 3.73 1.68 -0.69
N SER A 16 3.92 2.04 -1.96
CA SER A 16 2.87 1.95 -3.00
C SER A 16 2.49 0.51 -3.31
N ILE A 17 3.47 -0.39 -3.48
CA ILE A 17 3.23 -1.82 -3.73
C ILE A 17 2.49 -2.45 -2.55
N LEU A 18 2.93 -2.18 -1.32
CA LEU A 18 2.29 -2.70 -0.12
C LEU A 18 0.83 -2.23 0.00
N GLY A 19 0.59 -0.93 -0.22
CA GLY A 19 -0.76 -0.36 -0.27
C GLY A 19 -1.63 -1.01 -1.36
N GLY A 20 -1.07 -1.19 -2.55
CA GLY A 20 -1.76 -1.80 -3.69
C GLY A 20 -2.17 -3.25 -3.44
N ILE A 21 -1.32 -4.05 -2.79
CA ILE A 21 -1.63 -5.45 -2.41
C ILE A 21 -2.81 -5.49 -1.45
N ILE A 22 -2.83 -4.63 -0.43
CA ILE A 22 -3.91 -4.58 0.56
C ILE A 22 -5.23 -4.15 -0.07
N VAL A 23 -5.20 -3.16 -0.96
CA VAL A 23 -6.37 -2.75 -1.76
C VAL A 23 -6.89 -3.89 -2.61
N GLY A 24 -6.00 -4.57 -3.33
CA GLY A 24 -6.35 -5.71 -4.19
C GLY A 24 -6.99 -6.84 -3.39
N ALA A 25 -6.44 -7.17 -2.22
CA ALA A 25 -7.00 -8.18 -1.33
C ALA A 25 -8.39 -7.76 -0.80
N ASN A 26 -8.56 -6.51 -0.37
CA ASN A 26 -9.84 -5.99 0.11
C ASN A 26 -10.92 -6.06 -0.98
N PHE A 27 -10.56 -5.69 -2.21
CA PHE A 27 -11.44 -5.79 -3.37
C PHE A 27 -11.82 -7.24 -3.67
N LEU A 28 -10.86 -8.16 -3.66
CA LEU A 28 -11.09 -9.57 -3.94
C LEU A 28 -12.04 -10.20 -2.90
N ILE A 29 -11.83 -9.92 -1.62
CA ILE A 29 -12.69 -10.40 -0.53
C ILE A 29 -14.12 -9.86 -0.67
N GLN A 30 -14.27 -8.56 -0.94
CA GLN A 30 -15.60 -7.97 -1.14
C GLN A 30 -16.33 -8.63 -2.31
N ASN A 31 -15.67 -8.82 -3.45
CA ASN A 31 -16.29 -9.44 -4.61
C ASN A 31 -16.67 -10.90 -4.37
N ILE A 32 -15.82 -11.68 -3.70
CA ILE A 32 -16.15 -13.06 -3.31
C ILE A 32 -17.36 -13.07 -2.35
N TYR A 33 -17.39 -12.15 -1.38
CA TYR A 33 -18.51 -12.04 -0.45
C TYR A 33 -19.82 -11.73 -1.17
N TYR A 34 -19.82 -10.78 -2.11
CA TYR A 34 -20.99 -10.45 -2.93
C TYR A 34 -21.44 -11.64 -3.80
N LEU A 35 -20.50 -12.34 -4.41
CA LEU A 35 -20.76 -13.54 -5.20
C LEU A 35 -21.43 -14.66 -4.38
N VAL A 36 -20.92 -14.93 -3.17
CA VAL A 36 -21.45 -15.97 -2.27
C VAL A 36 -22.85 -15.59 -1.75
N MET A 37 -23.10 -14.30 -1.55
CA MET A 37 -24.38 -13.82 -1.00
C MET A 37 -25.46 -13.61 -2.07
N ASP A 38 -25.18 -13.94 -3.34
CA ASP A 38 -26.04 -13.67 -4.51
C ASP A 38 -26.55 -12.22 -4.55
N LYS A 39 -25.74 -11.30 -4.00
CA LYS A 39 -26.01 -9.87 -4.00
C LYS A 39 -25.36 -9.30 -5.25
N GLY A 40 -26.11 -8.52 -6.01
CA GLY A 40 -25.58 -7.85 -7.21
C GLY A 40 -24.26 -7.13 -6.93
N PHE A 41 -23.35 -7.19 -7.89
CA PHE A 41 -22.02 -6.57 -7.81
C PHE A 41 -22.17 -5.07 -7.49
N HIS A 42 -21.68 -4.65 -6.33
CA HIS A 42 -21.70 -3.26 -5.92
C HIS A 42 -20.28 -2.78 -5.64
N PHE A 43 -19.71 -2.04 -6.60
CA PHE A 43 -18.36 -1.50 -6.51
C PHE A 43 -18.34 -0.18 -5.74
N ASN A 44 -18.10 -0.23 -4.43
CA ASN A 44 -17.76 0.95 -3.65
C ASN A 44 -16.24 1.03 -3.41
N MET A 45 -15.55 1.88 -4.16
CA MET A 45 -14.08 2.00 -4.07
C MET A 45 -13.59 2.88 -2.91
N TRP A 46 -14.47 3.67 -2.29
CA TRP A 46 -14.09 4.61 -1.22
C TRP A 46 -13.34 3.96 -0.05
N PRO A 47 -13.79 2.82 0.51
CA PRO A 47 -13.07 2.18 1.61
C PRO A 47 -11.66 1.75 1.20
N SER A 48 -11.49 1.25 -0.03
CA SER A 48 -10.20 0.83 -0.55
C SER A 48 -9.23 2.00 -0.73
N VAL A 49 -9.71 3.16 -1.20
CA VAL A 49 -8.88 4.38 -1.32
C VAL A 49 -8.41 4.85 0.07
N ILE A 50 -9.30 4.83 1.07
CA ILE A 50 -8.93 5.22 2.44
C ILE A 50 -7.87 4.28 3.01
N ILE A 51 -8.07 2.96 2.86
CA ILE A 51 -7.10 1.95 3.30
C ILE A 51 -5.75 2.12 2.61
N PHE A 52 -5.75 2.37 1.30
CA PHE A 52 -4.54 2.66 0.54
C PHE A 52 -3.76 3.83 1.13
N CYS A 53 -4.43 4.97 1.35
CA CYS A 53 -3.80 6.17 1.88
C CYS A 53 -3.19 5.93 3.26
N ILE A 54 -3.90 5.24 4.16
CA ILE A 54 -3.40 4.92 5.50
C ILE A 54 -2.14 4.05 5.42
N VAL A 55 -2.19 2.96 4.65
CA VAL A 55 -1.05 2.04 4.49
C VAL A 55 0.13 2.74 3.82
N PHE A 56 -0.14 3.51 2.77
CA PHE A 56 0.90 4.23 2.03
C PHE A 56 1.62 5.26 2.92
N VAL A 57 0.86 6.12 3.60
CA VAL A 57 1.45 7.18 4.45
C VAL A 57 2.18 6.57 5.65
N SER A 58 1.61 5.55 6.29
CA SER A 58 2.24 4.90 7.44
C SER A 58 3.52 4.16 7.04
N GLY A 59 3.50 3.37 5.96
CA GLY A 59 4.65 2.67 5.41
C GLY A 59 5.76 3.63 4.97
N PHE A 60 5.39 4.69 4.26
CA PHE A 60 6.36 5.68 3.79
C PHE A 60 6.99 6.43 4.97
N THR A 61 6.17 6.89 5.92
CA THR A 61 6.65 7.59 7.12
C THR A 61 7.56 6.69 7.97
N TYR A 62 7.24 5.41 8.08
CA TYR A 62 8.08 4.43 8.77
C TYR A 62 9.47 4.33 8.14
N MET A 63 9.55 4.22 6.81
CA MET A 63 10.83 4.18 6.10
C MET A 63 11.59 5.50 6.24
N LEU A 64 10.91 6.65 6.14
CA LEU A 64 11.53 7.96 6.35
C LEU A 64 12.15 8.11 7.74
N ARG A 65 11.47 7.64 8.79
CA ARG A 65 11.96 7.69 10.17
C ARG A 65 13.22 6.85 10.37
N GLN A 66 13.28 5.74 9.67
CA GLN A 66 14.37 4.78 9.72
C GLN A 66 15.62 5.28 8.98
N GLY A 67 15.42 6.12 7.95
CA GLY A 67 16.50 6.81 7.26
C GLY A 67 17.24 5.94 6.23
N PRO A 68 18.09 6.57 5.41
CA PRO A 68 18.78 5.90 4.30
C PRO A 68 19.83 4.88 4.73
N ASP A 69 20.23 4.88 6.00
CA ASP A 69 21.32 4.03 6.52
C ASP A 69 20.94 2.54 6.57
N ILE A 70 19.66 2.20 6.51
CA ILE A 70 19.17 0.81 6.43
C ILE A 70 19.53 0.11 5.12
N LEU A 71 19.76 0.87 4.05
CA LEU A 71 20.23 0.31 2.78
C LEU A 71 21.77 0.30 2.67
N ILE A 72 22.49 0.74 3.71
CA ILE A 72 23.96 0.89 3.71
C ILE A 72 24.65 -0.18 4.57
N ASN A 73 23.91 -0.88 5.44
CA ASN A 73 24.44 -2.08 6.10
C ASN A 73 24.49 -3.25 5.09
N ASP A 74 25.65 -3.41 4.46
CA ASP A 74 26.16 -4.71 3.98
C ASP A 74 26.42 -5.66 5.15
#